data_AF-A0A5M3YQI5-F1
#
_entry.id   AF-A0A5M3YQI5-F1
#
_cell.length_a   1.000
_cell.length_b   1.000
_cell.length_c   1.000
_cell.angle_alpha   90.00
_cell.angle_beta   90.00
_cell.angle_gamma   90.00
#
_symmetry.space_group_name_H-M   'P 1'
#
loop_
_entity.id
_entity.type
_entity.pdbx_description
1 polymer ?
#
loop_
_entity_poly.entity_id
_entity_poly.type
_entity_poly.pdbx_seq_one_letter_code
_entity_poly.pdbx_strand_id
1 'polypeptide(L)'
;MLFPEEKVRNEVAVMRYISDRSSIPVPFIAHSGTKEDSPLKLSPLIMMSHIEHTTRSLGQVGDFTWEVTSRPLSMNMNELVRLGTLPRSHLPSLDATFKTASSYLESLAQLNIQHLLCQRNDAVQSADDCRWKFVARQLFYKLARGKKLSLPGYEYGPFKLWCDDFRPANVLLNEDICIAEVVDWKFTYAASVEFSYAPPWWLLIERPKYWSKGIEDWTRVFNCRLKTFLNAMRHCEDMDVEHSQSRLSDQMQRSWESGDFWVVYAILHSFAFDVIYWQKIDRRFFGPTKADDPSEAWKERLGLLGEHQKDEMEQLVTRKLEKMKDWVLAWDPDEYTEAFRQELMRMREAKAEDKGSQQAPVAGPHR
;
A
#
# COMPACT_ATOMS: atom_id res chain seq x y z
N MET A 1 -8.62 10.08 5.70
CA MET A 1 -7.72 8.91 5.96
C MET A 1 -8.64 7.75 6.26
N LEU A 2 -8.52 6.59 5.61
CA LEU A 2 -9.64 5.63 5.58
C LEU A 2 -9.67 4.59 6.70
N PHE A 3 -8.54 4.34 7.37
CA PHE A 3 -8.41 3.37 8.46
C PHE A 3 -7.79 4.03 9.69
N PRO A 4 -8.43 5.05 10.29
CA PRO A 4 -7.81 5.87 11.33
C PRO A 4 -7.39 5.06 12.57
N GLU A 5 -8.24 4.15 13.06
CA GLU A 5 -7.94 3.34 14.26
C GLU A 5 -6.92 2.24 13.99
N GLU A 6 -7.10 1.47 12.91
CA GLU A 6 -6.15 0.41 12.50
C GLU A 6 -4.74 1.01 12.35
N LYS A 7 -4.62 2.20 11.78
CA LYS A 7 -3.35 2.90 11.55
C LYS A 7 -2.72 3.41 12.85
N VAL A 8 -3.49 4.05 13.73
CA VAL A 8 -2.97 4.52 15.03
C VAL A 8 -2.52 3.35 15.90
N ARG A 9 -3.31 2.27 15.96
CA ARG A 9 -2.94 1.06 16.70
C ARG A 9 -1.65 0.44 16.14
N ASN A 10 -1.53 0.35 14.82
CA ASN A 10 -0.34 -0.20 14.16
C ASN A 10 0.90 0.66 14.43
N GLU A 11 0.79 1.98 14.28
CA GLU A 11 1.88 2.92 14.54
C GLU A 11 2.40 2.81 15.98
N VAL A 12 1.49 2.80 16.97
CA VAL A 12 1.85 2.68 18.39
C VAL A 12 2.53 1.35 18.69
N ALA A 13 1.99 0.24 18.18
CA ALA A 13 2.55 -1.09 18.40
C ALA A 13 3.96 -1.21 17.80
N VAL A 14 4.16 -0.69 16.59
CA VAL A 14 5.45 -0.71 15.89
C VAL A 14 6.47 0.17 16.59
N MET A 15 6.10 1.39 16.99
CA MET A 15 7.01 2.29 17.72
C MET A 15 7.50 1.66 19.04
N ARG A 16 6.59 1.03 19.81
CA ARG A 16 6.98 0.31 21.02
C ARG A 16 7.89 -0.88 20.72
N TYR A 17 7.55 -1.69 19.72
CA TYR A 17 8.40 -2.80 19.28
C TYR A 17 9.82 -2.34 18.88
N ILE A 18 9.93 -1.25 18.11
CA ILE A 18 11.22 -0.69 17.67
C ILE A 18 12.01 -0.17 18.87
N SER A 19 11.37 0.54 19.78
CA SER A 19 11.98 1.04 21.03
C SER A 19 12.52 -0.11 21.89
N ASP A 20 11.85 -1.26 21.91
CA ASP A 20 12.24 -2.40 22.75
C ASP A 20 13.27 -3.33 22.09
N ARG A 21 13.30 -3.40 20.75
CA ARG A 21 14.04 -4.43 20.00
C ARG A 21 15.17 -3.87 19.13
N SER A 22 15.35 -2.55 19.08
CA SER A 22 16.38 -1.91 18.28
C SER A 22 16.95 -0.66 18.95
N SER A 23 18.05 -0.16 18.39
CA SER A 23 18.62 1.14 18.75
C SER A 23 18.08 2.30 17.91
N ILE A 24 17.10 2.06 17.03
CA ILE A 24 16.51 3.12 16.20
C ILE A 24 15.74 4.05 17.14
N PRO A 25 16.07 5.36 17.18
CA PRO A 25 15.38 6.29 18.05
C PRO A 25 13.97 6.56 17.51
N VAL A 26 12.97 6.36 18.36
CA VAL A 26 11.56 6.65 18.08
C VAL A 26 10.96 7.44 19.23
N PRO A 27 9.99 8.34 18.96
CA PRO A 27 9.37 9.13 20.02
C PRO A 27 8.71 8.24 21.08
N PHE A 28 8.82 8.63 22.34
CA PHE A 28 8.14 7.91 23.43
C PHE A 28 6.64 8.17 23.39
N ILE A 29 5.84 7.11 23.49
CA ILE A 29 4.39 7.24 23.48
C ILE A 29 3.89 7.41 24.91
N ALA A 30 3.50 8.63 25.27
CA ALA A 30 2.90 8.95 26.56
C ALA A 30 1.46 8.43 26.67
N HIS A 31 0.69 8.52 25.58
CA HIS A 31 -0.67 8.01 25.53
C HIS A 31 -1.11 7.76 24.08
N SER A 32 -2.02 6.83 23.89
CA SER A 32 -2.67 6.59 22.59
C SER A 32 -4.08 6.09 22.85
N GLY A 33 -5.04 6.49 22.03
CA GLY A 33 -6.43 6.13 22.23
C GLY A 33 -7.24 6.11 20.94
N THR A 34 -8.38 5.43 21.01
CA THR A 34 -9.42 5.41 19.98
C THR A 34 -10.16 6.75 19.92
N LYS A 35 -11.16 6.87 19.05
CA LYS A 35 -12.00 8.07 19.02
C LYS A 35 -12.67 8.31 20.37
N GLU A 36 -13.15 7.27 21.03
CA GLU A 36 -13.85 7.31 22.30
C GLU A 36 -12.97 7.84 23.44
N ASP A 37 -11.67 7.53 23.38
CA ASP A 37 -10.65 7.96 24.33
C ASP A 37 -10.19 9.41 24.08
N SER A 38 -10.50 9.98 22.91
CA SER A 38 -10.10 11.34 22.58
C SER A 38 -10.95 12.39 23.32
N PRO A 39 -10.36 13.48 23.84
CA PRO A 39 -11.10 14.49 24.63
C PRO A 39 -12.31 15.09 23.89
N LEU A 40 -12.20 15.22 22.57
CA LEU A 40 -13.25 15.78 21.72
C LEU A 40 -14.08 14.71 20.99
N LYS A 41 -13.76 13.42 21.15
CA LYS A 41 -14.39 12.31 20.43
C LYS A 41 -14.43 12.49 18.92
N LEU A 42 -13.38 13.09 18.36
CA LEU A 42 -13.30 13.43 16.93
C LEU A 42 -12.51 12.40 16.12
N SER A 43 -11.39 11.91 16.66
CA SER A 43 -10.51 10.97 15.99
C SER A 43 -9.61 10.24 17.00
N PRO A 44 -9.01 9.11 16.62
CA PRO A 44 -7.94 8.50 17.38
C PRO A 44 -6.77 9.46 17.54
N LEU A 45 -5.98 9.28 18.58
CA LEU A 45 -4.87 10.17 18.90
C LEU A 45 -3.65 9.40 19.38
N ILE A 46 -2.48 10.02 19.18
CA ILE A 46 -1.21 9.63 19.77
C ILE A 46 -0.66 10.88 20.45
N MET A 47 -0.41 10.81 21.75
CA MET A 47 0.40 11.76 22.49
C MET A 47 1.77 11.14 22.69
N MET A 48 2.78 11.78 22.14
CA MET A 48 4.17 11.34 22.26
C MET A 48 4.99 12.42 22.96
N SER A 49 6.16 12.04 23.45
CA SER A 49 7.13 12.97 24.02
C SER A 49 7.41 14.10 23.04
N HIS A 50 7.46 15.31 23.57
CA HIS A 50 7.99 16.44 22.82
C HIS A 50 9.45 16.15 22.46
N ILE A 51 9.80 16.38 21.20
CA ILE A 51 11.17 16.23 20.71
C ILE A 51 11.94 17.50 21.13
N GLU A 52 12.58 17.45 22.31
CA GLU A 52 13.42 18.54 22.80
C GLU A 52 14.81 18.48 22.18
N HIS A 53 15.34 19.64 21.76
CA HIS A 53 16.71 19.78 21.27
C HIS A 53 17.80 19.64 22.37
N THR A 54 17.47 19.23 23.62
CA THR A 54 18.46 18.78 24.63
C THR A 54 17.81 18.18 25.91
N THR A 55 18.14 16.90 26.23
CA THR A 55 18.22 16.20 27.56
C THR A 55 16.98 15.56 28.31
N ARG A 56 16.85 14.20 28.20
CA ARG A 56 16.36 13.07 29.10
C ARG A 56 15.08 13.21 29.98
N SER A 57 14.18 12.20 30.13
CA SER A 57 14.31 10.83 30.71
C SER A 57 13.06 9.93 30.50
N LEU A 58 13.16 8.58 30.62
CA LEU A 58 12.04 7.60 30.66
C LEU A 58 12.18 6.54 31.78
N GLY A 59 11.03 6.03 32.26
CA GLY A 59 10.90 4.86 33.12
C GLY A 59 9.80 3.91 32.61
N GLN A 60 10.09 2.60 32.63
CA GLN A 60 9.33 1.50 32.01
C GLN A 60 8.44 0.78 33.02
N VAL A 61 7.24 0.33 32.61
CA VAL A 61 6.40 -0.63 33.36
C VAL A 61 5.66 -1.58 32.39
N GLY A 62 5.97 -2.88 32.44
CA GLY A 62 5.04 -3.98 32.08
C GLY A 62 5.21 -4.70 30.73
N ASP A 63 4.80 -5.98 30.69
CA ASP A 63 5.30 -7.14 29.93
C ASP A 63 5.40 -7.11 28.38
N PHE A 64 6.54 -7.61 27.88
CA PHE A 64 6.99 -7.63 26.47
C PHE A 64 6.61 -8.90 25.70
N THR A 65 5.36 -9.02 25.27
CA THR A 65 4.96 -10.09 24.32
C THR A 65 4.37 -9.48 23.05
N TRP A 66 4.87 -9.91 21.88
CA TRP A 66 4.51 -9.36 20.56
C TRP A 66 4.00 -10.45 19.64
N GLU A 67 2.82 -10.27 19.06
CA GLU A 67 2.20 -11.23 18.14
C GLU A 67 1.65 -10.53 16.89
N VAL A 68 1.72 -11.20 15.73
CA VAL A 68 1.10 -10.72 14.49
C VAL A 68 -0.36 -11.19 14.46
N THR A 69 -1.28 -10.32 14.81
CA THR A 69 -2.70 -10.67 15.02
C THR A 69 -3.62 -10.15 13.92
N SER A 70 -3.11 -9.40 12.94
CA SER A 70 -3.94 -8.78 11.90
C SER A 70 -3.25 -8.73 10.54
N ARG A 71 -4.04 -8.43 9.50
CA ARG A 71 -3.55 -8.24 8.13
C ARG A 71 -2.46 -7.17 8.02
N PRO A 72 -1.54 -7.30 7.05
CA PRO A 72 -0.61 -6.23 6.72
C PRO A 72 -1.35 -5.07 6.03
N LEU A 73 -1.60 -3.98 6.77
CA LEU A 73 -2.19 -2.77 6.19
C LEU A 73 -1.11 -1.95 5.48
N SER A 74 -1.03 -2.10 4.15
CA SER A 74 -0.09 -1.35 3.31
C SER A 74 -0.61 0.05 2.97
N MET A 75 0.32 0.95 2.64
CA MET A 75 -0.03 2.27 2.10
C MET A 75 -0.83 2.12 0.81
N ASN A 76 -0.45 1.15 -0.03
CA ASN A 76 -1.14 0.85 -1.29
C ASN A 76 -2.61 0.46 -1.05
N MET A 77 -2.90 -0.41 -0.08
CA MET A 77 -4.28 -0.77 0.29
C MET A 77 -5.10 0.46 0.71
N ASN A 78 -4.52 1.36 1.51
CA ASN A 78 -5.18 2.62 1.87
C ASN A 78 -5.48 3.48 0.63
N GLU A 79 -4.54 3.60 -0.31
CA GLU A 79 -4.74 4.38 -1.54
C GLU A 79 -5.76 3.74 -2.49
N LEU A 80 -5.83 2.41 -2.57
CA LEU A 80 -6.80 1.70 -3.39
C LEU A 80 -8.24 2.00 -2.95
N VAL A 81 -8.50 2.05 -1.65
CA VAL A 81 -9.83 2.42 -1.13
C VAL A 81 -10.05 3.93 -1.28
N ARG A 82 -9.02 4.76 -1.03
CA ARG A 82 -9.14 6.23 -1.01
C ARG A 82 -9.36 6.84 -2.38
N LEU A 83 -8.55 6.38 -3.35
CA LEU A 83 -8.47 6.95 -4.68
C LEU A 83 -8.95 5.98 -5.75
N GLY A 84 -8.80 4.67 -5.50
CA GLY A 84 -9.13 3.62 -6.47
C GLY A 84 -10.57 3.12 -6.41
N THR A 85 -11.42 3.68 -5.54
CA THR A 85 -12.83 3.26 -5.33
C THR A 85 -13.00 1.76 -5.02
N LEU A 86 -11.93 1.11 -4.54
CA LEU A 86 -11.98 -0.28 -4.09
C LEU A 86 -12.80 -0.33 -2.79
N PRO A 87 -13.86 -1.15 -2.70
CA PRO A 87 -14.60 -1.28 -1.44
C PRO A 87 -13.72 -1.92 -0.36
N ARG A 88 -13.85 -1.45 0.89
CA ARG A 88 -13.11 -1.99 2.05
C ARG A 88 -13.24 -3.51 2.19
N SER A 89 -14.41 -4.06 1.85
CA SER A 89 -14.71 -5.49 1.93
C SER A 89 -13.90 -6.36 0.98
N HIS A 90 -13.24 -5.78 -0.03
CA HIS A 90 -12.39 -6.50 -0.97
C HIS A 90 -10.92 -6.54 -0.54
N LEU A 91 -10.55 -5.83 0.53
CA LEU A 91 -9.25 -6.01 1.17
C LEU A 91 -9.21 -7.36 1.90
N PRO A 92 -8.01 -7.93 2.16
CA PRO A 92 -7.88 -9.07 3.05
C PRO A 92 -8.62 -8.83 4.38
N SER A 93 -9.25 -9.88 4.93
CA SER A 93 -9.96 -9.77 6.21
C SER A 93 -9.01 -9.32 7.33
N LEU A 94 -9.53 -8.71 8.38
CA LEU A 94 -8.71 -8.20 9.48
C LEU A 94 -7.84 -9.29 10.12
N ASP A 95 -8.34 -10.51 10.23
CA ASP A 95 -7.63 -11.66 10.81
C ASP A 95 -6.73 -12.40 9.80
N ALA A 96 -6.64 -11.93 8.55
CA ALA A 96 -5.85 -12.59 7.53
C ALA A 96 -4.36 -12.48 7.84
N THR A 97 -3.72 -13.63 8.10
CA THR A 97 -2.27 -13.75 8.22
C THR A 97 -1.75 -14.67 7.12
N PHE A 98 -0.55 -14.37 6.60
CA PHE A 98 0.05 -15.13 5.51
C PHE A 98 1.23 -15.95 6.03
N LYS A 99 1.14 -17.28 5.89
CA LYS A 99 2.20 -18.22 6.32
C LYS A 99 3.33 -18.37 5.31
N THR A 100 3.11 -17.93 4.06
CA THR A 100 4.11 -18.04 2.99
C THR A 100 4.20 -16.75 2.18
N ALA A 101 5.40 -16.47 1.67
CA ALA A 101 5.66 -15.34 0.77
C ALA A 101 4.77 -15.43 -0.48
N SER A 102 4.69 -16.60 -1.12
CA SER A 102 3.85 -16.79 -2.32
C SER A 102 2.36 -16.51 -2.06
N SER A 103 1.81 -16.96 -0.92
CA SER A 103 0.40 -16.69 -0.57
C SER A 103 0.11 -15.20 -0.38
N TYR A 104 1.07 -14.45 0.17
CA TYR A 104 0.94 -13.01 0.32
C TYR A 104 0.99 -12.31 -1.04
N LEU A 105 1.97 -12.65 -1.89
CA LEU A 105 2.11 -12.07 -3.23
C LEU A 105 0.90 -12.40 -4.12
N GLU A 106 0.33 -13.61 -4.02
CA GLU A 106 -0.88 -14.02 -4.72
C GLU A 106 -2.09 -13.16 -4.30
N SER A 107 -2.25 -12.92 -2.99
CA SER A 107 -3.31 -12.04 -2.47
C SER A 107 -3.17 -10.61 -2.99
N LEU A 108 -1.95 -10.07 -3.05
CA LEU A 108 -1.70 -8.73 -3.60
C LEU A 108 -1.90 -8.67 -5.12
N ALA A 109 -1.57 -9.74 -5.85
CA ALA A 109 -1.86 -9.85 -7.28
C ALA A 109 -3.38 -9.89 -7.55
N GLN A 110 -4.14 -10.61 -6.72
CA GLN A 110 -5.60 -10.62 -6.78
C GLN A 110 -6.18 -9.24 -6.46
N LEU A 111 -5.62 -8.54 -5.48
CA LEU A 111 -6.01 -7.17 -5.13
C LEU A 111 -5.82 -6.21 -6.31
N ASN A 112 -4.74 -6.36 -7.09
CA ASN A 112 -4.54 -5.59 -8.32
C ASN A 112 -5.64 -5.83 -9.37
N ILE A 113 -6.15 -7.06 -9.50
CA ILE A 113 -7.33 -7.38 -10.34
C ILE A 113 -8.57 -6.67 -9.80
N GLN A 114 -8.85 -6.80 -8.50
CA GLN A 114 -10.00 -6.17 -7.87
C GLN A 114 -9.97 -4.64 -8.03
N HIS A 115 -8.79 -4.03 -7.93
CA HIS A 115 -8.62 -2.61 -8.22
C HIS A 115 -9.13 -2.25 -9.62
N LEU A 116 -8.69 -2.95 -10.69
CA LEU A 116 -9.17 -2.66 -12.04
C LEU A 116 -10.67 -2.86 -12.18
N LEU A 117 -11.24 -3.91 -11.55
CA LEU A 117 -12.68 -4.18 -11.62
C LEU A 117 -13.50 -3.08 -10.94
N CYS A 118 -13.09 -2.65 -9.76
CA CYS A 118 -13.81 -1.68 -8.95
C CYS A 118 -13.57 -0.24 -9.39
N GLN A 119 -12.35 0.10 -9.83
CA GLN A 119 -11.94 1.47 -10.16
C GLN A 119 -12.92 2.10 -11.13
N ARG A 120 -13.50 3.23 -10.72
CA ARG A 120 -14.47 3.95 -11.55
C ARG A 120 -13.73 4.90 -12.48
N ASN A 121 -14.12 6.17 -12.51
CA ASN A 121 -13.60 7.21 -13.41
C ASN A 121 -12.07 7.12 -13.58
N ASP A 122 -11.60 7.42 -14.79
CA ASP A 122 -10.19 7.35 -15.19
C ASP A 122 -9.52 5.96 -15.06
N ALA A 123 -10.29 4.88 -14.87
CA ALA A 123 -9.75 3.52 -14.86
C ALA A 123 -9.20 3.10 -16.23
N VAL A 124 -9.88 3.47 -17.31
CA VAL A 124 -9.49 3.12 -18.69
C VAL A 124 -9.72 4.29 -19.64
N GLN A 125 -8.94 4.35 -20.73
CA GLN A 125 -9.02 5.38 -21.77
C GLN A 125 -9.70 4.89 -23.06
N SER A 126 -9.64 3.58 -23.32
CA SER A 126 -10.19 2.95 -24.51
C SER A 126 -10.49 1.47 -24.26
N ALA A 127 -11.13 0.81 -25.22
CA ALA A 127 -11.34 -0.64 -25.19
C ALA A 127 -10.00 -1.40 -25.12
N ASP A 128 -9.03 -0.98 -25.93
CA ASP A 128 -7.71 -1.61 -25.99
C ASP A 128 -6.90 -1.34 -24.73
N ASP A 129 -6.99 -0.15 -24.14
CA ASP A 129 -6.38 0.13 -22.83
C ASP A 129 -6.97 -0.77 -21.74
N CYS A 130 -8.30 -0.99 -21.76
CA CYS A 130 -8.94 -1.92 -20.82
C CYS A 130 -8.43 -3.36 -20.99
N ARG A 131 -8.31 -3.86 -22.23
CA ARG A 131 -7.76 -5.20 -22.51
C ARG A 131 -6.29 -5.31 -22.10
N TRP A 132 -5.48 -4.31 -22.45
CA TRP A 132 -4.07 -4.19 -22.08
C TRP A 132 -3.86 -4.26 -20.57
N LYS A 133 -4.67 -3.51 -19.80
CA LYS A 133 -4.69 -3.53 -18.33
C LYS A 133 -5.17 -4.86 -17.74
N PHE A 134 -6.17 -5.48 -18.35
CA PHE A 134 -6.71 -6.76 -17.87
C PHE A 134 -5.71 -7.90 -18.07
N VAL A 135 -5.15 -8.02 -19.28
CA VAL A 135 -4.15 -9.05 -19.60
C VAL A 135 -2.95 -8.96 -18.67
N ALA A 136 -2.42 -7.76 -18.43
CA ALA A 136 -1.31 -7.54 -17.50
C ALA A 136 -1.55 -8.18 -16.12
N ARG A 137 -2.73 -7.90 -15.55
CA ARG A 137 -3.09 -8.38 -14.20
C ARG A 137 -3.34 -9.87 -14.16
N GLN A 138 -3.98 -10.44 -15.19
CA GLN A 138 -4.21 -11.89 -15.28
C GLN A 138 -2.90 -12.67 -15.40
N LEU A 139 -1.96 -12.18 -16.22
CA LEU A 139 -0.66 -12.83 -16.38
C LEU A 139 0.19 -12.69 -15.12
N PHE A 140 0.19 -11.51 -14.50
CA PHE A 140 0.88 -11.31 -13.23
C PHE A 140 0.31 -12.20 -12.12
N TYR A 141 -1.01 -12.33 -12.03
CA TYR A 141 -1.67 -13.26 -11.11
C TYR A 141 -1.32 -14.72 -11.41
N LYS A 142 -1.23 -15.11 -12.68
CA LYS A 142 -0.77 -16.45 -13.09
C LYS A 142 0.66 -16.72 -12.63
N LEU A 143 1.55 -15.73 -12.68
CA LEU A 143 2.91 -15.82 -12.15
C LEU A 143 2.93 -15.95 -10.63
N ALA A 144 2.09 -15.17 -9.93
CA ALA A 144 1.97 -15.22 -8.48
C ALA A 144 1.50 -16.61 -7.99
N ARG A 145 0.39 -17.10 -8.57
CA ARG A 145 -0.15 -18.44 -8.29
C ARG A 145 0.82 -19.57 -8.66
N GLY A 146 1.63 -19.36 -9.68
CA GLY A 146 2.71 -20.28 -10.09
C GLY A 146 3.98 -20.20 -9.24
N LYS A 147 3.98 -19.42 -8.14
CA LYS A 147 5.13 -19.14 -7.26
C LYS A 147 6.37 -18.66 -8.02
N LYS A 148 6.16 -17.90 -9.10
CA LYS A 148 7.24 -17.34 -9.93
C LYS A 148 7.68 -15.93 -9.49
N LEU A 149 6.96 -15.33 -8.56
CA LEU A 149 7.23 -13.97 -8.05
C LEU A 149 7.93 -13.96 -6.68
N SER A 150 8.04 -15.11 -6.02
CA SER A 150 8.73 -15.31 -4.74
C SER A 150 10.05 -16.03 -4.94
N LEU A 151 11.00 -15.78 -4.05
CA LEU A 151 12.27 -16.52 -4.03
C LEU A 151 12.04 -17.90 -3.39
N PRO A 152 12.35 -19.02 -4.09
CA PRO A 152 12.05 -20.37 -3.57
C PRO A 152 12.66 -20.68 -2.20
N GLY A 153 13.84 -20.11 -1.91
CA GLY A 153 14.53 -20.29 -0.63
C GLY A 153 13.92 -19.52 0.55
N TYR A 154 12.95 -18.63 0.30
CA TYR A 154 12.35 -17.76 1.31
C TYR A 154 10.82 -17.91 1.43
N GLU A 155 10.27 -19.00 0.90
CA GLU A 155 8.83 -19.25 0.87
C GLU A 155 8.17 -19.16 2.25
N TYR A 156 8.84 -19.66 3.29
CA TYR A 156 8.35 -19.67 4.68
C TYR A 156 9.03 -18.59 5.54
N GLY A 157 9.67 -17.62 4.91
CA GLY A 157 10.40 -16.54 5.58
C GLY A 157 11.92 -16.58 5.33
N PRO A 158 12.68 -15.67 5.98
CA PRO A 158 12.24 -14.85 7.10
C PRO A 158 11.25 -13.74 6.66
N PHE A 159 10.29 -13.45 7.53
CA PHE A 159 9.44 -12.27 7.40
C PHE A 159 10.05 -11.14 8.23
N LYS A 160 10.33 -10.01 7.58
CA LYS A 160 11.00 -8.85 8.20
C LYS A 160 10.02 -7.70 8.36
N LEU A 161 10.27 -6.85 9.35
CA LEU A 161 9.54 -5.60 9.51
C LEU A 161 9.83 -4.69 8.29
N TRP A 162 8.77 -4.26 7.62
CA TRP A 162 8.84 -3.42 6.42
C TRP A 162 7.88 -2.25 6.56
N CYS A 163 8.32 -1.04 6.22
CA CYS A 163 7.50 0.16 6.21
C CYS A 163 7.45 0.76 4.81
N ASP A 164 6.24 0.88 4.25
CA ASP A 164 6.03 1.40 2.89
C ASP A 164 6.45 2.87 2.73
N ASP A 165 6.48 3.63 3.84
CA ASP A 165 6.76 5.06 3.86
C ASP A 165 8.07 5.40 4.57
N PHE A 166 9.00 4.45 4.67
CA PHE A 166 10.33 4.71 5.25
C PHE A 166 11.20 5.54 4.30
N ARG A 167 10.99 6.86 4.32
CA ARG A 167 11.63 7.87 3.44
C ARG A 167 12.41 8.90 4.25
N PRO A 168 13.36 9.63 3.63
CA PRO A 168 14.15 10.65 4.32
C PRO A 168 13.32 11.72 5.04
N ALA A 169 12.13 12.06 4.52
CA ALA A 169 11.23 13.02 5.15
C ALA A 169 10.72 12.59 6.55
N ASN A 170 10.84 11.30 6.88
CA ASN A 170 10.42 10.70 8.14
C ASN A 170 11.61 10.45 9.09
N VAL A 171 12.81 10.91 8.74
CA VAL A 171 14.01 10.84 9.57
C VAL A 171 14.37 12.25 10.01
N LEU A 172 14.22 12.53 11.30
CA LEU A 172 14.52 13.82 11.89
C LEU A 172 15.99 13.90 12.28
N LEU A 173 16.61 15.06 12.03
CA LEU A 173 18.00 15.33 12.37
C LEU A 173 18.07 16.40 13.46
N ASN A 174 19.04 16.26 14.37
CA ASN A 174 19.36 17.31 15.33
C ASN A 174 20.25 18.40 14.69
N GLU A 175 20.66 19.39 15.49
CA GLU A 175 21.53 20.50 15.05
C GLU A 175 22.91 20.02 14.56
N ASP A 176 23.37 18.87 15.05
CA ASP A 176 24.63 18.23 14.66
C ASP A 176 24.49 17.31 13.43
N ILE A 177 23.34 17.31 12.74
CA ILE A 177 23.05 16.46 11.57
C ILE A 177 23.08 14.95 11.94
N CYS A 178 22.91 14.63 13.21
CA CYS A 178 22.75 13.25 13.68
C CYS A 178 21.26 12.87 13.65
N ILE A 179 20.98 11.59 13.44
CA ILE A 179 19.61 11.05 13.50
C ILE A 179 19.08 11.26 14.92
N ALA A 180 18.06 12.11 15.05
CA ALA A 180 17.39 12.38 16.32
C ALA A 180 16.30 11.35 16.56
N GLU A 181 15.35 11.23 15.64
CA GLU A 181 14.20 10.33 15.74
C GLU A 181 13.67 9.92 14.36
N VAL A 182 13.03 8.77 14.29
CA VAL A 182 12.33 8.28 13.12
C VAL A 182 10.83 8.20 13.41
N VAL A 183 10.03 8.78 12.52
CA VAL A 183 8.58 8.95 12.68
C VAL A 183 7.78 8.27 11.56
N ASP A 184 6.45 8.34 11.68
CA ASP A 184 5.48 7.89 10.67
C ASP A 184 5.54 6.39 10.34
N TRP A 185 5.27 5.56 11.36
CA TRP A 185 5.35 4.09 11.29
C TRP A 185 4.02 3.41 10.92
N LYS A 186 2.98 4.18 10.57
CA LYS A 186 1.59 3.70 10.40
C LYS A 186 1.37 2.62 9.34
N PHE A 187 2.27 2.51 8.36
CA PHE A 187 2.22 1.51 7.28
C PHE A 187 3.38 0.51 7.38
N THR A 188 3.67 0.09 8.61
CA THR A 188 4.68 -0.91 8.90
C THR A 188 4.04 -2.26 9.19
N TYR A 189 4.57 -3.34 8.62
CA TYR A 189 4.04 -4.69 8.78
C TYR A 189 5.15 -5.73 8.56
N ALA A 190 4.90 -6.99 8.94
CA ALA A 190 5.79 -8.09 8.59
C ALA A 190 5.61 -8.45 7.10
N ALA A 191 6.66 -8.30 6.30
CA ALA A 191 6.68 -8.59 4.88
C ALA A 191 7.72 -9.67 4.55
N SER A 192 7.59 -10.29 3.38
CA SER A 192 8.58 -11.23 2.90
C SER A 192 9.92 -10.52 2.60
N VAL A 193 11.03 -11.24 2.67
CA VAL A 193 12.37 -10.66 2.57
C VAL A 193 12.61 -9.95 1.23
N GLU A 194 11.91 -10.35 0.16
CA GLU A 194 11.97 -9.72 -1.16
C GLU A 194 11.68 -8.22 -1.11
N PHE A 195 10.82 -7.77 -0.18
CA PHE A 195 10.50 -6.35 0.00
C PHE A 195 11.74 -5.60 0.48
N SER A 196 12.46 -6.14 1.46
CA SER A 196 13.72 -5.56 1.96
C SER A 196 14.84 -5.59 0.91
N TYR A 197 14.79 -6.52 -0.03
CA TYR A 197 15.73 -6.59 -1.14
C TYR A 197 15.40 -5.62 -2.27
N ALA A 198 14.19 -5.07 -2.33
CA ALA A 198 13.91 -4.00 -3.29
C ALA A 198 14.60 -2.71 -2.82
N PRO A 199 15.59 -2.17 -3.55
CA PRO A 199 16.23 -0.93 -3.14
C PRO A 199 15.22 0.23 -3.05
N PRO A 200 15.47 1.22 -2.17
CA PRO A 200 14.53 2.30 -1.95
C PRO A 200 14.32 3.14 -3.22
N TRP A 201 13.11 3.11 -3.79
CA TRP A 201 12.78 3.88 -4.99
C TRP A 201 12.97 5.40 -4.79
N TRP A 202 12.86 5.87 -3.54
CA TRP A 202 12.96 7.27 -3.16
C TRP A 202 14.39 7.83 -3.19
N LEU A 203 15.41 7.07 -3.61
CA LEU A 203 16.75 7.62 -3.89
C LEU A 203 16.73 8.78 -4.91
N LEU A 204 15.69 8.83 -5.75
CA LEU A 204 15.44 9.95 -6.67
C LEU A 204 14.33 10.89 -6.21
N ILE A 205 13.68 10.62 -5.08
CA ILE A 205 12.53 11.33 -4.49
C ILE A 205 11.25 11.27 -5.36
N GLU A 206 11.39 11.39 -6.68
CA GLU A 206 10.34 11.27 -7.67
C GLU A 206 10.16 9.81 -8.14
N ARG A 207 8.89 9.40 -8.28
CA ARG A 207 8.53 8.04 -8.71
C ARG A 207 8.71 7.87 -10.22
N PRO A 208 9.06 6.65 -10.70
CA PRO A 208 9.22 6.34 -12.12
C PRO A 208 8.09 6.85 -13.03
N LYS A 209 6.84 6.75 -12.57
CA LYS A 209 5.65 7.13 -13.34
C LYS A 209 5.45 8.64 -13.53
N TYR A 210 6.09 9.46 -12.70
CA TYR A 210 6.02 10.92 -12.79
C TYR A 210 7.29 11.52 -13.41
N TRP A 211 8.29 10.68 -13.72
CA TRP A 211 9.54 11.13 -14.29
C TRP A 211 9.34 11.69 -15.69
N SER A 212 9.58 12.98 -15.87
CA SER A 212 9.32 13.72 -17.12
C SER A 212 10.00 13.11 -18.36
N LYS A 213 11.16 12.46 -18.20
CA LYS A 213 11.93 11.82 -19.28
C LYS A 213 11.60 10.34 -19.49
N GLY A 214 10.60 9.83 -18.79
CA GLY A 214 10.16 8.43 -18.88
C GLY A 214 10.96 7.46 -18.00
N ILE A 215 10.43 6.24 -17.90
CA ILE A 215 10.92 5.21 -16.96
C ILE A 215 12.34 4.73 -17.30
N GLU A 216 12.73 4.70 -18.57
CA GLU A 216 14.09 4.30 -18.95
C GLU A 216 15.14 5.31 -18.48
N ASP A 217 14.86 6.61 -18.60
CA ASP A 217 15.73 7.64 -18.05
C ASP A 217 15.77 7.56 -16.52
N TRP A 218 14.62 7.38 -15.87
CA TRP A 218 14.55 7.15 -14.43
C TRP A 218 15.41 5.95 -14.01
N THR A 219 15.31 4.82 -14.73
CA THR A 219 16.08 3.60 -14.48
C THR A 219 17.58 3.86 -14.58
N ARG A 220 18.01 4.60 -15.61
CA ARG A 220 19.41 4.97 -15.83
C ARG A 220 19.94 5.85 -14.69
N VAL A 221 19.20 6.88 -14.30
CA VAL A 221 19.59 7.80 -13.22
C VAL A 221 19.57 7.09 -11.87
N PHE A 222 18.56 6.26 -11.62
CA PHE A 222 18.42 5.47 -10.40
C PHE A 222 19.58 4.51 -10.23
N ASN A 223 19.96 3.78 -11.29
CA ASN A 223 21.11 2.88 -11.27
C ASN A 223 22.41 3.57 -10.84
N CYS A 224 22.64 4.81 -11.28
CA CYS A 224 23.81 5.59 -10.86
C CYS A 224 23.78 5.92 -9.36
N ARG A 225 22.61 6.35 -8.84
CA ARG A 225 22.46 6.67 -7.40
C ARG A 225 22.47 5.43 -6.52
N LEU A 226 21.88 4.34 -7.00
CA LEU A 226 21.90 3.05 -6.33
C LEU A 226 23.32 2.57 -6.09
N LYS A 227 24.23 2.69 -7.07
CA LYS A 227 25.64 2.33 -6.88
C LYS A 227 26.29 3.12 -5.73
N THR A 228 26.06 4.42 -5.65
CA THR A 228 26.56 5.24 -4.53
C THR A 228 25.99 4.79 -3.20
N PHE A 229 24.67 4.55 -3.14
CA PHE A 229 23.98 4.10 -1.94
C PHE A 229 24.50 2.73 -1.46
N LEU A 230 24.62 1.76 -2.37
CA LEU A 230 25.12 0.43 -2.05
C LEU A 230 26.58 0.44 -1.59
N ASN A 231 27.42 1.32 -2.15
CA ASN A 231 28.80 1.48 -1.66
C ASN A 231 28.84 2.00 -0.22
N ALA A 232 28.00 2.98 0.12
CA ALA A 232 27.89 3.47 1.50
C ALA A 232 27.35 2.38 2.43
N MET A 233 26.31 1.64 2.00
CA MET A 233 25.74 0.54 2.78
C MET A 233 26.76 -0.55 3.07
N ARG A 234 27.54 -0.97 2.06
CA ARG A 234 28.62 -1.95 2.25
C ARG A 234 29.66 -1.48 3.25
N HIS A 235 30.04 -0.20 3.19
CA HIS A 235 30.99 0.34 4.15
C HIS A 235 30.47 0.25 5.58
N CYS A 236 29.18 0.55 5.81
CA CYS A 236 28.55 0.38 7.12
C CYS A 236 28.45 -1.10 7.53
N GLU A 237 28.04 -1.98 6.62
CA GLU A 237 27.95 -3.43 6.88
C GLU A 237 29.32 -4.06 7.16
N ASP A 238 30.40 -3.55 6.55
CA ASP A 238 31.78 -4.03 6.77
C ASP A 238 32.32 -3.65 8.16
N MET A 239 31.82 -2.57 8.74
CA MET A 239 32.16 -2.16 10.10
C MET A 239 31.43 -2.98 11.17
N ASP A 240 30.37 -3.70 10.79
CA ASP A 240 29.57 -4.54 11.66
C ASP A 240 29.94 -6.02 11.50
N VAL A 241 30.79 -6.51 12.41
CA VAL A 241 31.40 -7.85 12.33
C VAL A 241 30.37 -8.98 12.54
N GLU A 242 29.20 -8.70 13.14
CA GLU A 242 28.19 -9.71 13.47
C GLU A 242 27.33 -10.15 12.27
N HIS A 243 27.25 -9.36 11.19
CA HIS A 243 26.30 -9.57 10.08
C HIS A 243 26.90 -10.21 8.80
N SER A 244 28.06 -10.87 8.93
CA SER A 244 28.91 -11.31 7.80
C SER A 244 28.35 -12.38 6.84
N GLN A 245 27.19 -12.99 7.11
CA GLN A 245 26.71 -14.13 6.31
C GLN A 245 25.81 -13.77 5.10
N SER A 246 25.16 -12.60 5.07
CA SER A 246 24.44 -12.12 3.87
C SER A 246 24.17 -10.61 3.94
N ARG A 247 25.00 -9.83 3.26
CA ARG A 247 24.84 -8.37 3.12
C ARG A 247 23.53 -8.01 2.45
N LEU A 248 22.79 -7.08 3.03
CA LEU A 248 21.56 -6.55 2.43
C LEU A 248 21.89 -5.79 1.15
N SER A 249 23.03 -5.10 1.11
CA SER A 249 23.48 -4.38 -0.10
C SER A 249 23.56 -5.29 -1.33
N ASP A 250 24.04 -6.52 -1.14
CA ASP A 250 24.28 -7.44 -2.25
C ASP A 250 22.96 -8.06 -2.72
N GLN A 251 22.02 -8.29 -1.80
CA GLN A 251 20.67 -8.72 -2.16
C GLN A 251 19.92 -7.60 -2.88
N MET A 252 20.09 -6.33 -2.47
CA MET A 252 19.53 -5.17 -3.16
C MET A 252 20.09 -5.02 -4.58
N GLN A 253 21.40 -5.21 -4.76
CA GLN A 253 22.01 -5.21 -6.07
C GLN A 253 21.44 -6.31 -6.97
N ARG A 254 21.37 -7.55 -6.46
CA ARG A 254 20.81 -8.70 -7.20
C ARG A 254 19.35 -8.48 -7.56
N SER A 255 18.55 -7.93 -6.66
CA SER A 255 17.14 -7.60 -6.90
C SER A 255 16.97 -6.57 -8.02
N TRP A 256 17.86 -5.56 -8.07
CA TRP A 256 17.88 -4.59 -9.15
C TRP A 256 18.30 -5.21 -10.49
N GLU A 257 19.39 -5.98 -10.52
CA GLU A 257 19.95 -6.59 -11.73
C GLU A 257 19.04 -7.67 -12.33
N SER A 258 18.39 -8.47 -11.49
CA SER A 258 17.43 -9.49 -11.92
C SER A 258 16.08 -8.89 -12.34
N GLY A 259 15.77 -7.67 -11.89
CA GLY A 259 14.47 -7.04 -12.07
C GLY A 259 13.41 -7.43 -11.04
N ASP A 260 13.77 -8.14 -9.96
CA ASP A 260 12.86 -8.42 -8.83
C ASP A 260 12.37 -7.15 -8.15
N PHE A 261 13.18 -6.09 -8.15
CA PHE A 261 12.76 -4.75 -7.75
C PHE A 261 11.44 -4.34 -8.42
N TRP A 262 11.29 -4.59 -9.72
CA TRP A 262 10.09 -4.18 -10.46
C TRP A 262 8.85 -4.99 -10.08
N VAL A 263 9.02 -6.26 -9.69
CA VAL A 263 7.92 -7.10 -9.18
C VAL A 263 7.40 -6.53 -7.87
N VAL A 264 8.28 -6.26 -6.91
CA VAL A 264 7.91 -5.64 -5.62
C VAL A 264 7.33 -4.24 -5.83
N TYR A 265 7.96 -3.44 -6.70
CA TYR A 265 7.49 -2.09 -7.01
C TYR A 265 6.07 -2.11 -7.59
N ALA A 266 5.77 -3.01 -8.54
CA ALA A 266 4.44 -3.14 -9.13
C ALA A 266 3.38 -3.56 -8.11
N ILE A 267 3.74 -4.43 -7.17
CA ILE A 267 2.87 -4.87 -6.07
C ILE A 267 2.51 -3.72 -5.12
N LEU A 268 3.51 -2.89 -4.78
CA LEU A 268 3.35 -1.76 -3.87
C LEU A 268 2.71 -0.52 -4.54
N HIS A 269 2.61 -0.48 -5.86
CA HIS A 269 2.16 0.70 -6.59
C HIS A 269 1.11 0.38 -7.66
N SER A 270 -0.10 0.02 -7.23
CA SER A 270 -1.18 -0.42 -8.13
C SER A 270 -1.56 0.56 -9.25
N PHE A 271 -1.40 1.86 -9.02
CA PHE A 271 -1.67 2.90 -10.04
C PHE A 271 -0.56 3.03 -11.09
N ALA A 272 0.64 2.49 -10.82
CA ALA A 272 1.74 2.45 -11.77
C ALA A 272 1.85 1.08 -12.46
N PHE A 273 1.05 0.11 -12.00
CA PHE A 273 1.20 -1.31 -12.30
C PHE A 273 1.34 -1.57 -13.80
N ASP A 274 0.47 -0.96 -14.60
CA ASP A 274 0.35 -1.30 -16.01
C ASP A 274 1.62 -0.98 -16.81
N VAL A 275 2.11 0.26 -16.66
CA VAL A 275 3.32 0.71 -17.35
C VAL A 275 4.54 -0.08 -16.88
N ILE A 276 4.66 -0.35 -15.58
CA ILE A 276 5.75 -1.13 -15.02
C ILE A 276 5.70 -2.58 -15.51
N TYR A 277 4.52 -3.20 -15.52
CA TYR A 277 4.37 -4.58 -15.95
C TYR A 277 4.86 -4.76 -17.39
N TRP A 278 4.33 -3.96 -18.32
CA TRP A 278 4.64 -4.14 -19.74
C TRP A 278 6.07 -3.73 -20.10
N GLN A 279 6.65 -2.71 -19.44
CA GLN A 279 8.01 -2.28 -19.74
C GLN A 279 9.09 -3.10 -19.03
N LYS A 280 8.83 -3.58 -17.81
CA LYS A 280 9.87 -4.14 -16.94
C LYS A 280 9.66 -5.61 -16.52
N ILE A 281 8.43 -6.13 -16.61
CA ILE A 281 8.10 -7.48 -16.08
C ILE A 281 7.76 -8.46 -17.20
N ASP A 282 6.87 -8.11 -18.14
CA ASP A 282 6.33 -9.05 -19.14
C ASP A 282 7.43 -9.80 -19.89
N ARG A 283 8.39 -9.07 -20.47
CA ARG A 283 9.49 -9.64 -21.26
C ARG A 283 10.35 -10.63 -20.49
N ARG A 284 10.54 -10.38 -19.19
CA ARG A 284 11.35 -11.24 -18.32
C ARG A 284 10.73 -12.63 -18.18
N PHE A 285 9.40 -12.71 -18.11
CA PHE A 285 8.70 -13.98 -17.87
C PHE A 285 8.13 -14.63 -19.13
N PHE A 286 7.79 -13.85 -20.14
CA PHE A 286 7.12 -14.32 -21.36
C PHE A 286 7.94 -14.11 -22.64
N GLY A 287 9.15 -13.55 -22.55
CA GLY A 287 10.03 -13.30 -23.68
C GLY A 287 9.63 -12.06 -24.51
N PRO A 288 10.37 -11.73 -25.57
CA PRO A 288 10.05 -10.59 -26.44
C PRO A 288 8.74 -10.79 -27.23
N THR A 289 8.12 -9.67 -27.63
CA THR A 289 7.01 -9.63 -28.60
C THR A 289 7.53 -9.26 -29.99
N LYS A 290 6.77 -9.57 -31.05
CA LYS A 290 7.16 -9.26 -32.42
C LYS A 290 7.18 -7.77 -32.71
N ALA A 291 6.23 -7.02 -32.14
CA ALA A 291 6.06 -5.59 -32.43
C ALA A 291 7.08 -4.68 -31.70
N ASP A 292 7.85 -5.21 -30.73
CA ASP A 292 8.71 -4.46 -29.78
C ASP A 292 8.02 -3.30 -29.02
N ASP A 293 6.73 -3.07 -29.26
CA ASP A 293 5.91 -2.01 -28.65
C ASP A 293 5.16 -2.56 -27.42
N PRO A 294 5.42 -2.03 -26.21
CA PRO A 294 4.71 -2.40 -24.99
C PRO A 294 3.19 -2.16 -25.05
N SER A 295 2.70 -1.22 -25.85
CA SER A 295 1.27 -0.89 -25.95
C SER A 295 0.45 -1.94 -26.70
N GLU A 296 1.11 -2.69 -27.60
CA GLU A 296 0.48 -3.71 -28.46
C GLU A 296 0.78 -5.14 -27.98
N ALA A 297 1.72 -5.29 -27.05
CA ALA A 297 2.19 -6.58 -26.54
C ALA A 297 1.07 -7.50 -26.05
N TRP A 298 0.00 -6.95 -25.49
CA TRP A 298 -1.14 -7.72 -24.96
C TRP A 298 -1.83 -8.61 -26.02
N LYS A 299 -1.84 -8.19 -27.29
CA LYS A 299 -2.47 -8.93 -28.39
C LYS A 299 -1.79 -10.27 -28.62
N GLU A 300 -0.46 -10.30 -28.54
CA GLU A 300 0.34 -11.54 -28.64
C GLU A 300 0.20 -12.42 -27.39
N ARG A 301 -0.16 -11.84 -26.23
CA ARG A 301 -0.35 -12.58 -24.98
C ARG A 301 -1.75 -13.15 -24.80
N LEU A 302 -2.72 -12.82 -25.64
CA LEU A 302 -4.09 -13.35 -25.56
C LEU A 302 -4.14 -14.88 -25.58
N GLY A 303 -3.23 -15.54 -26.28
CA GLY A 303 -3.13 -17.00 -26.32
C GLY A 303 -2.78 -17.66 -24.97
N LEU A 304 -2.31 -16.87 -23.98
CA LEU A 304 -1.96 -17.36 -22.65
C LEU A 304 -3.15 -17.36 -21.67
N LEU A 305 -4.27 -16.77 -22.08
CA LEU A 305 -5.53 -16.70 -21.34
C LEU A 305 -6.48 -17.80 -21.83
N GLY A 306 -7.24 -18.39 -20.89
CA GLY A 306 -8.32 -19.31 -21.24
C GLY A 306 -9.55 -18.58 -21.80
N GLU A 307 -10.43 -19.29 -22.49
CA GLU A 307 -11.65 -18.70 -23.11
C GLU A 307 -12.52 -17.95 -22.08
N HIS A 308 -12.72 -18.52 -20.90
CA HIS A 308 -13.47 -17.84 -19.83
C HIS A 308 -12.84 -16.50 -19.42
N GLN A 309 -11.51 -16.41 -19.35
CA GLN A 309 -10.83 -15.15 -19.01
C GLN A 309 -10.97 -14.12 -20.14
N LYS A 310 -11.03 -14.56 -21.40
CA LYS A 310 -11.27 -13.67 -22.54
C LYS A 310 -12.71 -13.15 -22.53
N ASP A 311 -13.68 -14.00 -22.19
CA ASP A 311 -15.08 -13.58 -22.03
C ASP A 311 -15.23 -12.55 -20.90
N GLU A 312 -14.62 -12.80 -19.73
CA GLU A 312 -14.59 -11.85 -18.61
C GLU A 312 -13.96 -10.51 -19.00
N MET A 313 -12.89 -10.55 -19.81
CA MET A 313 -12.22 -9.36 -20.33
C MET A 313 -13.17 -8.52 -21.18
N GLU A 314 -13.87 -9.13 -22.15
CA GLU A 314 -14.79 -8.40 -23.03
C GLU A 314 -16.01 -7.88 -22.26
N GLN A 315 -16.52 -8.63 -21.29
CA GLN A 315 -17.56 -8.13 -20.38
C GLN A 315 -17.08 -6.94 -19.54
N LEU A 316 -15.83 -6.96 -19.07
CA LEU A 316 -15.24 -5.83 -18.36
C LEU A 316 -15.11 -4.61 -19.28
N VAL A 317 -14.64 -4.79 -20.51
CA VAL A 317 -14.50 -3.72 -21.51
C VAL A 317 -15.83 -3.01 -21.71
N THR A 318 -16.90 -3.77 -22.00
CA THR A 318 -18.25 -3.21 -22.18
C THR A 318 -18.69 -2.41 -20.96
N ARG A 319 -18.58 -2.99 -19.75
CA ARG A 319 -18.97 -2.31 -18.50
C ARG A 319 -18.17 -1.04 -18.24
N LYS A 320 -16.87 -1.02 -18.56
CA LYS A 320 -16.01 0.16 -18.33
C LYS A 320 -16.33 1.27 -19.32
N LEU A 321 -16.53 0.94 -20.60
CA LEU A 321 -16.90 1.93 -21.63
C LEU A 321 -18.29 2.53 -21.38
N GLU A 322 -19.23 1.75 -20.86
CA GLU A 322 -20.52 2.28 -20.40
C GLU A 322 -20.35 3.24 -19.23
N LYS A 323 -19.59 2.86 -18.20
CA LYS A 323 -19.30 3.72 -17.05
C LYS A 323 -18.58 5.01 -17.43
N MET A 324 -17.76 5.03 -18.49
CA MET A 324 -17.12 6.25 -18.96
C MET A 324 -18.12 7.30 -19.49
N LYS A 325 -19.34 6.88 -19.85
CA LYS A 325 -20.41 7.82 -20.25
C LYS A 325 -20.97 8.58 -19.04
N ASP A 326 -21.00 7.92 -17.88
CA ASP A 326 -21.61 8.42 -16.66
C ASP A 326 -20.54 8.68 -15.59
N TRP A 327 -20.12 9.95 -15.46
CA TRP A 327 -19.05 10.38 -14.56
C TRP A 327 -19.49 10.47 -13.09
N VAL A 328 -19.98 9.37 -12.53
CA VAL A 328 -20.50 9.35 -11.17
C VAL A 328 -19.34 9.41 -10.18
N LEU A 329 -19.34 10.45 -9.33
CA LEU A 329 -18.42 10.54 -8.20
C LEU A 329 -18.89 9.58 -7.10
N ALA A 330 -18.02 8.66 -6.71
CA ALA A 330 -18.30 7.72 -5.64
C ALA A 330 -17.04 7.45 -4.84
N TRP A 331 -17.20 7.38 -3.52
CA TRP A 331 -16.15 7.04 -2.58
C TRP A 331 -16.74 6.18 -1.47
N ASP A 332 -15.92 5.29 -0.93
CA ASP A 332 -16.25 4.53 0.27
C ASP A 332 -15.89 5.41 1.48
N PRO A 333 -16.87 5.96 2.23
CA PRO A 333 -16.60 6.82 3.37
C PRO A 333 -15.80 6.07 4.44
N ASP A 334 -15.07 6.81 5.28
CA ASP A 334 -14.58 6.23 6.53
C ASP A 334 -15.68 6.01 7.56
N GLU A 335 -15.41 5.14 8.52
CA GLU A 335 -16.34 4.77 9.59
C GLU A 335 -16.90 6.00 10.30
N TYR A 336 -16.10 7.06 10.44
CA TYR A 336 -16.54 8.32 11.03
C TYR A 336 -17.44 9.13 10.11
N THR A 337 -17.09 9.23 8.82
CA THR A 337 -17.92 9.88 7.81
C THR A 337 -19.27 9.17 7.68
N GLU A 338 -19.28 7.85 7.72
CA GLU A 338 -20.49 7.06 7.64
C GLU A 338 -21.34 7.20 8.92
N ALA A 339 -20.74 7.14 10.10
CA ALA A 339 -21.43 7.39 11.36
C ALA A 339 -22.06 8.80 11.40
N PHE A 340 -21.33 9.82 10.93
CA PHE A 340 -21.84 11.19 10.82
C PHE A 340 -22.99 11.30 9.82
N ARG A 341 -22.90 10.61 8.67
CA ARG A 341 -23.99 10.56 7.68
C ARG A 341 -25.25 9.93 8.27
N GLN A 342 -25.13 8.80 8.97
CA GLN A 342 -26.26 8.13 9.61
C GLN A 342 -26.92 9.01 10.66
N GLU A 343 -26.12 9.72 11.47
CA GLU A 343 -26.63 10.68 12.45
C GLU A 343 -27.36 11.84 11.78
N LEU A 344 -26.79 12.40 10.70
CA LEU A 344 -27.42 13.48 9.93
C LEU A 344 -28.76 13.02 9.32
N MET A 345 -28.85 11.78 8.83
CA MET A 345 -30.09 11.21 8.31
C MET A 345 -31.13 11.04 9.41
N ARG A 346 -30.76 10.48 10.57
CA ARG A 346 -31.65 10.39 11.75
C ARG A 346 -32.16 11.76 12.20
N MET A 347 -31.31 12.78 12.22
CA MET A 347 -31.71 14.16 12.55
C MET A 347 -32.69 14.76 11.53
N ARG A 348 -32.55 14.41 10.24
CA ARG A 348 -33.47 14.87 9.18
C ARG A 348 -34.82 14.17 9.27
N GLU A 349 -34.84 12.87 9.55
CA GLU A 349 -36.05 12.09 9.78
C GLU A 349 -36.83 12.62 10.99
N ALA A 350 -36.15 12.83 12.13
CA ALA A 350 -36.76 13.41 13.32
C ALA A 350 -37.36 14.82 13.06
N LYS A 351 -36.68 15.66 12.26
CA LYS A 351 -37.21 16.98 11.86
C LYS A 351 -38.40 16.89 10.89
N ALA A 352 -38.47 15.84 10.07
CA ALA A 352 -39.60 15.61 9.17
C ALA A 352 -40.84 15.13 9.95
N GLU A 353 -40.64 14.27 10.95
CA GLU A 353 -41.69 13.79 11.86
C GLU A 353 -42.27 14.93 12.72
N ASP A 354 -41.43 15.81 13.25
CA ASP A 354 -41.89 16.98 14.03
C ASP A 354 -42.69 17.97 13.16
N LYS A 355 -42.27 18.20 11.91
CA LYS A 355 -43.03 19.02 10.95
C LYS A 355 -44.35 18.39 10.51
N GLY A 356 -44.41 17.05 10.38
CA GLY A 356 -45.64 16.33 10.09
C GLY A 356 -46.63 16.37 11.26
N SER A 357 -46.11 16.38 12.50
CA SER A 357 -46.90 16.45 13.73
C SER A 357 -47.52 17.83 13.98
N GLN A 358 -46.84 18.91 13.55
CA GLN A 358 -47.33 20.29 13.66
C GLN A 358 -48.34 20.69 12.56
N GLN A 359 -48.53 19.87 11.51
CA GLN A 359 -49.46 20.12 10.40
C GLN A 359 -50.76 19.31 10.47
N ALA A 360 -50.99 18.53 11.53
CA ALA A 360 -52.27 17.82 11.70
C ALA A 360 -53.40 18.83 11.98
N PRO A 361 -54.47 18.90 11.15
CA PRO A 361 -55.57 19.82 11.39
C PRO A 361 -56.37 19.36 12.61
N VAL A 362 -56.54 20.24 13.60
CA VAL A 362 -57.51 20.06 14.67
C VAL A 362 -58.91 20.11 14.04
N ALA A 363 -59.48 18.94 13.76
CA ALA A 363 -60.88 18.82 13.37
C ALA A 363 -61.74 19.17 14.59
N GLY A 364 -62.25 20.41 14.62
CA GLY A 364 -63.26 20.83 15.58
C GLY A 364 -64.61 20.14 15.29
N PRO A 365 -65.37 19.70 16.31
CA PRO A 365 -66.60 18.95 16.09
C PRO A 365 -67.69 19.88 15.55
N HIS A 366 -68.39 19.40 14.52
CA HIS A 366 -69.62 19.98 14.03
C HIS A 366 -70.66 20.12 15.15
N ARG A 367 -71.12 21.35 15.41
CA ARG A 367 -72.53 21.68 15.58
C ARG A 367 -72.80 23.17 15.46
#